data_AF-A0A7R6WD56-F1
#
_entry.id   AF-A0A7R6WD56-F1
#
_cell.length_a   1.000
_cell.length_b   1.000
_cell.length_c   1.000
_cell.angle_alpha   90.00
_cell.angle_beta   90.00
_cell.angle_gamma   90.00
#
_symmetry.space_group_name_H-M   'P 1'
#
loop_
_entity.id
_entity.type
_entity.pdbx_description
1 polymer ?
#
loop_
_entity_poly.entity_id
_entity_poly.type
_entity_poly.pdbx_seq_one_letter_code
_entity_poly.pdbx_strand_id
1 'polypeptide(L)'
;MMTKSTFYSITPGKLARIFLRIYVKINLNTVNNTSTKLSIDIFSVEFKTKLLRITVLELETLMLRMISSKIPFEDLLKRRHELFSNLILNVLEKIEPTQFEKMKACNIKTIKNSGTINFVLDECCNNFDIFFETINVQVNSSEWVFRNAESEDLLEALLDTITIRISNCVGYILLDMEPITTNNKMYSTREINKYRNILSKEFYLEKYIYKPKALYESKHLLWILSSRGIFCRYIYKRPDNKTKYWEEPINLTLEFVDFISPLFFDAINLLKRFIFFILEKILLEIAIFIKRLIVNITNI
;
A
#
# COMPACT_ATOMS: atom_id res chain seq x y z
N MET A 1 15.59 -30.15 -16.37
CA MET A 1 15.80 -31.13 -15.27
C MET A 1 16.63 -30.46 -14.19
N MET A 2 15.99 -29.80 -13.22
CA MET A 2 16.58 -29.36 -11.95
C MET A 2 15.45 -29.28 -10.91
N THR A 3 15.08 -30.41 -10.36
CA THR A 3 14.29 -30.49 -9.13
C THR A 3 15.24 -30.29 -7.95
N LYS A 4 15.49 -29.04 -7.58
CA LYS A 4 15.97 -28.72 -6.22
C LYS A 4 14.74 -28.27 -5.45
N SER A 5 14.18 -29.16 -4.62
CA SER A 5 13.27 -28.75 -3.56
C SER A 5 14.04 -27.83 -2.62
N THR A 6 13.89 -26.51 -2.81
CA THR A 6 14.53 -25.49 -1.99
C THR A 6 13.80 -25.43 -0.65
N PHE A 7 14.39 -26.07 0.36
CA PHE A 7 13.96 -25.89 1.74
C PHE A 7 14.41 -24.51 2.25
N TYR A 8 13.59 -23.89 3.09
CA TYR A 8 13.78 -22.53 3.59
C TYR A 8 15.06 -22.42 4.44
N SER A 9 15.84 -21.35 4.26
CA SER A 9 17.03 -21.09 5.06
C SER A 9 16.74 -20.50 6.45
N ILE A 10 15.53 -19.94 6.65
CA ILE A 10 15.12 -19.34 7.92
C ILE A 10 14.65 -20.41 8.91
N THR A 11 15.12 -20.32 10.16
CA THR A 11 14.66 -21.21 11.23
C THR A 11 13.34 -20.71 11.84
N PRO A 12 12.47 -21.59 12.35
CA PRO A 12 11.25 -21.19 13.06
C PRO A 12 11.52 -20.20 14.21
N GLY A 13 12.61 -20.38 14.95
CA GLY A 13 13.00 -19.47 16.04
C GLY A 13 13.36 -18.06 15.56
N LYS A 14 14.04 -17.94 14.41
CA LYS A 14 14.34 -16.62 13.81
C LYS A 14 13.06 -15.93 13.32
N LEU A 15 12.14 -16.68 12.71
CA LEU A 15 10.84 -16.15 12.30
C LEU A 15 10.01 -15.65 13.50
N ALA A 16 9.92 -16.46 14.57
CA ALA A 16 9.21 -16.07 15.80
C ALA A 16 9.78 -14.78 16.41
N ARG A 17 11.11 -14.60 16.36
CA ARG A 17 11.76 -13.35 16.82
C ARG A 17 11.33 -12.13 15.99
N ILE A 18 11.18 -12.28 14.67
CA ILE A 18 10.68 -11.20 13.80
C ILE A 18 9.24 -10.86 14.20
N PHE A 19 8.37 -11.86 14.35
CA PHE A 19 6.99 -11.62 14.79
C PHE A 19 6.90 -10.94 16.16
N LEU A 20 7.75 -11.32 17.13
CA LEU A 20 7.83 -10.65 18.43
C LEU A 20 8.08 -9.14 18.28
N ARG A 21 8.98 -8.72 17.38
CA ARG A 21 9.23 -7.30 17.11
C ARG A 21 7.99 -6.61 16.53
N ILE A 22 7.27 -7.27 15.63
CA ILE A 22 6.02 -6.77 15.05
C ILE A 22 4.96 -6.56 16.15
N TYR A 23 4.78 -7.52 17.07
CA TYR A 23 3.88 -7.33 18.22
C TYR A 23 4.25 -6.13 19.08
N VAL A 24 5.54 -5.96 19.37
CA VAL A 24 6.01 -4.83 20.16
C VAL A 24 5.65 -3.52 19.45
N LYS A 25 5.90 -3.40 18.14
CA LYS A 25 5.55 -2.21 17.36
C LYS A 25 4.05 -1.90 17.40
N ILE A 26 3.19 -2.90 17.25
CA ILE A 26 1.72 -2.75 17.31
C ILE A 26 1.29 -2.18 18.67
N ASN A 27 1.96 -2.58 19.75
CA ASN A 27 1.63 -2.11 21.09
C ASN A 27 2.12 -0.70 21.41
N LEU A 28 3.08 -0.18 20.63
CA LEU A 28 3.62 1.16 20.82
C LEU A 28 2.71 2.21 20.17
N ASN A 29 2.49 2.10 18.87
CA ASN A 29 1.73 3.11 18.13
C ASN A 29 1.17 2.55 16.82
N THR A 30 -0.14 2.69 16.63
CA THR A 30 -0.85 2.26 15.42
C THR A 30 -1.44 3.44 14.65
N VAL A 31 -1.07 4.68 14.96
CA VAL A 31 -1.56 5.86 14.22
C VAL A 31 -1.08 5.79 12.78
N ASN A 32 -1.98 6.06 11.83
CA ASN A 32 -1.60 6.12 10.43
C ASN A 32 -1.02 7.50 10.09
N ASN A 33 0.25 7.56 9.74
CA ASN A 33 0.95 8.79 9.34
C ASN A 33 1.14 8.88 7.82
N THR A 34 0.51 8.00 7.04
CA THR A 34 0.55 8.07 5.59
C THR A 34 -0.48 9.07 5.07
N SER A 35 -0.32 9.49 3.80
CA SER A 35 -1.34 10.29 3.12
C SER A 35 -2.56 9.47 2.68
N THR A 36 -2.45 8.15 2.70
CA THR A 36 -3.46 7.19 2.23
C THR A 36 -4.33 6.74 3.40
N LYS A 37 -5.64 6.89 3.27
CA LYS A 37 -6.57 6.45 4.33
C LYS A 37 -6.74 4.95 4.30
N LEU A 38 -6.64 4.32 5.47
CA LEU A 38 -6.89 2.90 5.65
C LEU A 38 -8.28 2.68 6.24
N SER A 39 -8.95 1.59 5.86
CA SER A 39 -10.19 1.13 6.46
C SER A 39 -10.07 1.00 7.98
N ILE A 40 -8.89 0.62 8.49
CA ILE A 40 -8.65 0.49 9.92
C ILE A 40 -8.58 1.83 10.69
N ASP A 41 -8.49 2.97 10.00
CA ASP A 41 -8.34 4.29 10.65
C ASP A 41 -9.65 4.86 11.19
N ILE A 42 -10.80 4.34 10.76
CA ILE A 42 -12.11 4.74 11.30
C ILE A 42 -12.40 4.11 12.67
N PHE A 43 -11.74 3.01 13.00
CA PHE A 43 -11.97 2.31 14.27
C PHE A 43 -11.24 2.97 15.43
N SER A 44 -11.70 2.68 16.65
CA SER A 44 -11.00 3.11 17.87
C SER A 44 -9.59 2.52 17.90
N VAL A 45 -8.66 3.21 18.58
CA VAL A 45 -7.27 2.74 18.73
C VAL A 45 -7.22 1.34 19.35
N GLU A 46 -8.09 1.06 20.32
CA GLU A 46 -8.22 -0.25 20.95
C GLU A 46 -8.62 -1.33 19.95
N PHE A 47 -9.66 -1.08 19.14
CA PHE A 47 -10.12 -2.03 18.13
C PHE A 47 -9.06 -2.24 17.03
N LYS A 48 -8.44 -1.16 16.55
CA LYS A 48 -7.35 -1.21 15.58
C LYS A 48 -6.17 -2.05 16.08
N THR A 49 -5.76 -1.83 17.33
CA THR A 49 -4.68 -2.58 17.98
C THR A 49 -5.06 -4.05 18.14
N LYS A 50 -6.28 -4.35 18.57
CA LYS A 50 -6.81 -5.73 18.69
C LYS A 50 -6.80 -6.44 17.33
N LEU A 51 -7.28 -5.79 16.28
CA LEU A 51 -7.34 -6.35 14.93
C LEU A 51 -5.94 -6.65 14.37
N LEU A 52 -5.00 -5.72 14.51
CA LEU A 52 -3.60 -5.93 14.10
C LEU A 52 -2.98 -7.10 14.87
N ARG A 53 -3.16 -7.18 16.21
CA ARG A 53 -2.64 -8.30 17.02
C ARG A 53 -3.17 -9.65 16.56
N ILE A 54 -4.48 -9.77 16.35
CA ILE A 54 -5.09 -11.03 15.87
C ILE A 54 -4.54 -11.39 14.49
N THR A 55 -4.38 -10.39 13.61
CA THR A 55 -3.84 -10.61 12.27
C THR A 55 -2.40 -11.14 12.32
N VAL A 56 -1.55 -10.58 13.18
CA VAL A 56 -0.18 -11.08 13.38
C VAL A 56 -0.17 -12.49 13.95
N LEU A 57 -1.05 -12.82 14.90
CA LEU A 57 -1.15 -14.17 15.50
C LEU A 57 -1.49 -15.22 14.44
N GLU A 58 -2.49 -14.92 13.60
CA GLU A 58 -2.88 -15.81 12.51
C GLU A 58 -1.77 -15.96 11.46
N LEU A 59 -1.13 -14.84 11.10
CA LEU A 59 -0.03 -14.85 10.13
C LEU A 59 1.18 -15.64 10.68
N GLU A 60 1.56 -15.42 11.93
CA GLU A 60 2.63 -16.14 12.60
C GLU A 60 2.36 -17.65 12.63
N THR A 61 1.15 -18.03 13.04
CA THR A 61 0.73 -19.44 13.08
C THR A 61 0.81 -20.08 11.69
N LEU A 62 0.31 -19.37 10.66
CA LEU A 62 0.35 -19.81 9.28
C LEU A 62 1.80 -19.99 8.80
N MET A 63 2.65 -18.99 9.02
CA MET A 63 4.06 -18.97 8.60
C MET A 63 4.89 -20.06 9.30
N LEU A 64 4.78 -20.16 10.63
CA LEU A 64 5.48 -21.20 11.41
C LEU A 64 5.05 -22.60 11.00
N ARG A 65 3.75 -22.82 10.75
CA ARG A 65 3.24 -24.10 10.26
C ARG A 65 3.85 -24.46 8.91
N MET A 66 3.91 -23.52 7.96
CA MET A 66 4.49 -23.77 6.64
C MET A 66 5.98 -24.11 6.70
N ILE A 67 6.75 -23.38 7.50
CA ILE A 67 8.19 -23.63 7.65
C ILE A 67 8.44 -24.96 8.37
N SER A 68 7.68 -25.27 9.41
CA SER A 68 7.84 -26.50 10.19
C SER A 68 7.42 -27.76 9.41
N SER A 69 6.38 -27.64 8.58
CA SER A 69 5.90 -28.74 7.73
C SER A 69 6.77 -28.97 6.48
N LYS A 70 7.78 -28.11 6.23
CA LYS A 70 8.70 -28.21 5.09
C LYS A 70 7.99 -28.38 3.74
N ILE A 71 6.83 -27.74 3.57
CA ILE A 71 6.07 -27.78 2.32
C ILE A 71 6.94 -27.18 1.20
N PRO A 72 7.06 -27.83 0.03
CA PRO A 72 7.79 -27.27 -1.10
C PRO A 72 7.23 -25.90 -1.51
N PHE A 73 8.12 -24.96 -1.84
CA PHE A 73 7.72 -23.60 -2.22
C PHE A 73 6.76 -23.56 -3.42
N GLU A 74 6.97 -24.44 -4.40
CA GLU A 74 6.11 -24.57 -5.59
C GLU A 74 4.64 -24.91 -5.25
N ASP A 75 4.42 -25.71 -4.21
CA ASP A 75 3.08 -26.06 -3.75
C ASP A 75 2.44 -24.91 -2.96
N LEU A 76 3.24 -24.10 -2.27
CA LEU A 76 2.77 -22.88 -1.63
C LEU A 76 2.34 -21.83 -2.66
N LEU A 77 3.11 -21.65 -3.74
CA LEU A 77 2.75 -20.72 -4.82
C LEU A 77 1.38 -21.05 -5.43
N LYS A 78 1.05 -22.33 -5.55
CA LYS A 78 -0.26 -22.77 -6.07
C LYS A 78 -1.40 -22.53 -5.09
N ARG A 79 -1.13 -22.55 -3.77
CA ARG A 79 -2.16 -22.47 -2.71
C ARG A 79 -2.24 -21.13 -2.00
N ARG A 80 -1.33 -20.18 -2.28
CA ARG A 80 -1.23 -18.89 -1.57
C ARG A 80 -2.53 -18.09 -1.52
N HIS A 81 -3.30 -18.04 -2.60
CA HIS A 81 -4.58 -17.31 -2.61
C HIS A 81 -5.57 -17.92 -1.62
N GLU A 82 -5.64 -19.25 -1.57
CA GLU A 82 -6.49 -19.97 -0.63
C GLU A 82 -6.01 -19.76 0.81
N LEU A 83 -4.69 -19.82 1.03
CA LEU A 83 -4.08 -19.59 2.35
C LEU A 83 -4.40 -18.20 2.89
N PHE A 84 -4.20 -17.15 2.10
CA PHE A 84 -4.51 -15.78 2.52
C PHE A 84 -6.01 -15.51 2.62
N SER A 85 -6.82 -16.12 1.75
CA SER A 85 -8.28 -16.05 1.86
C SER A 85 -8.76 -16.67 3.17
N ASN A 86 -8.23 -17.84 3.54
CA ASN A 86 -8.55 -18.49 4.80
C ASN A 86 -8.03 -17.69 6.00
N LEU A 87 -6.85 -17.06 5.90
CA LEU A 87 -6.33 -16.19 6.94
C LEU A 87 -7.26 -14.99 7.19
N ILE A 88 -7.74 -14.31 6.14
CA ILE A 88 -8.74 -13.22 6.28
C ILE A 88 -9.99 -13.72 7.00
N LEU A 89 -10.51 -14.90 6.62
CA LEU A 89 -11.70 -15.49 7.24
C LEU A 89 -11.46 -15.83 8.72
N ASN A 90 -10.30 -16.39 9.07
CA ASN A 90 -9.95 -16.69 10.45
C ASN A 90 -9.85 -15.42 11.31
N VAL A 91 -9.27 -14.35 10.76
CA VAL A 91 -9.18 -13.07 11.48
C VAL A 91 -10.58 -12.48 11.69
N LEU A 92 -11.44 -12.53 10.67
CA LEU A 92 -12.84 -12.11 10.78
C LEU A 92 -13.61 -12.91 11.84
N GLU A 93 -13.45 -14.23 11.87
CA GLU A 93 -14.08 -15.11 12.85
C GLU A 93 -13.66 -14.77 14.28
N LYS A 94 -12.37 -14.46 14.49
CA LYS A 94 -11.82 -14.14 15.81
C LYS A 94 -12.15 -12.73 16.30
N ILE A 95 -12.28 -11.76 15.39
CA ILE A 95 -12.54 -10.37 15.79
C ILE A 95 -14.02 -10.14 16.13
N GLU A 96 -14.93 -10.70 15.32
CA GLU A 96 -16.39 -10.51 15.41
C GLU A 96 -17.12 -11.84 15.13
N PRO A 97 -17.09 -12.80 16.07
CA PRO A 97 -17.64 -14.15 15.85
C PRO A 97 -19.15 -14.13 15.58
N THR A 98 -19.90 -13.25 16.26
CA THR A 98 -21.36 -13.15 16.14
C THR A 98 -21.80 -12.65 14.76
N GLN A 99 -21.06 -11.69 14.19
CA GLN A 99 -21.32 -11.19 12.83
C GLN A 99 -20.81 -12.17 11.78
N PHE A 100 -19.71 -12.87 12.06
CA PHE A 100 -19.15 -13.88 11.18
C PHE A 100 -20.11 -15.05 10.95
N GLU A 101 -20.83 -15.51 11.97
CA GLU A 101 -21.86 -16.55 11.82
C GLU A 101 -23.01 -16.10 10.91
N LYS A 102 -23.48 -14.85 11.06
CA LYS A 102 -24.47 -14.26 10.14
C LYS A 102 -23.93 -14.18 8.71
N MET A 103 -22.65 -13.85 8.54
CA MET A 103 -21.99 -13.74 7.24
C MET A 103 -21.77 -15.09 6.55
N LYS A 104 -21.43 -16.14 7.32
CA LYS A 104 -21.36 -17.53 6.84
C LYS A 104 -22.67 -17.93 6.15
N ALA A 105 -23.81 -17.47 6.66
CA ALA A 105 -25.12 -17.67 6.06
C ALA A 105 -25.39 -16.80 4.81
N CYS A 106 -24.78 -15.61 4.70
CA CYS A 106 -25.04 -14.62 3.65
C CYS A 106 -24.04 -14.61 2.45
N ASN A 107 -23.33 -15.72 2.20
CA ASN A 107 -22.36 -15.95 1.10
C ASN A 107 -20.93 -15.38 1.30
N ILE A 108 -20.07 -16.20 1.91
CA ILE A 108 -18.60 -16.11 1.81
C ILE A 108 -18.12 -16.03 0.34
N LYS A 109 -18.88 -16.59 -0.61
CA LYS A 109 -18.56 -16.52 -2.06
C LYS A 109 -18.61 -15.10 -2.62
N THR A 110 -19.52 -14.25 -2.14
CA THR A 110 -19.65 -12.86 -2.61
C THR A 110 -18.45 -12.02 -2.17
N ILE A 111 -17.96 -12.29 -0.95
CA ILE A 111 -16.77 -11.65 -0.37
C ILE A 111 -15.52 -12.06 -1.16
N LYS A 112 -15.35 -13.35 -1.46
CA LYS A 112 -14.23 -13.84 -2.30
C LYS A 112 -14.25 -13.25 -3.73
N ASN A 113 -15.40 -12.83 -4.24
CA ASN A 113 -15.53 -12.30 -5.60
C ASN A 113 -15.46 -10.76 -5.67
N SER A 114 -15.27 -10.06 -4.54
CA SER A 114 -15.13 -8.61 -4.59
C SER A 114 -13.78 -8.20 -5.20
N GLY A 115 -13.81 -7.21 -6.10
CA GLY A 115 -12.60 -6.70 -6.74
C GLY A 115 -11.57 -6.15 -5.76
N THR A 116 -12.02 -5.63 -4.62
CA THR A 116 -11.16 -5.11 -3.54
C THR A 116 -10.40 -6.22 -2.82
N ILE A 117 -11.09 -7.31 -2.46
CA ILE A 117 -10.48 -8.42 -1.72
C ILE A 117 -9.51 -9.17 -2.62
N ASN A 118 -9.88 -9.41 -3.88
CA ASN A 118 -8.97 -10.05 -4.83
C ASN A 118 -7.69 -9.24 -5.05
N PHE A 119 -7.80 -7.92 -5.18
CA PHE A 119 -6.62 -7.06 -5.28
C PHE A 119 -5.72 -7.14 -4.04
N VAL A 120 -6.30 -7.11 -2.83
CA VAL A 120 -5.50 -7.24 -1.60
C VAL A 120 -4.86 -8.63 -1.50
N LEU A 121 -5.58 -9.68 -1.90
CA LEU A 121 -5.05 -11.04 -1.96
C LEU A 121 -3.87 -11.12 -2.93
N ASP A 122 -3.98 -10.54 -4.13
CA ASP A 122 -2.90 -10.46 -5.10
C ASP A 122 -1.68 -9.76 -4.52
N GLU A 123 -1.86 -8.65 -3.79
CA GLU A 123 -0.75 -7.95 -3.12
C GLU A 123 -0.12 -8.75 -1.98
N CYS A 124 -0.92 -9.43 -1.17
CA CYS A 124 -0.40 -10.30 -0.12
C CYS A 124 0.40 -11.46 -0.73
N CYS A 125 -0.10 -12.04 -1.82
CA CYS A 125 0.58 -13.07 -2.59
C CYS A 125 1.92 -12.56 -3.16
N ASN A 126 1.94 -11.37 -3.75
CA ASN A 126 3.19 -10.78 -4.27
C ASN A 126 4.23 -10.52 -3.16
N ASN A 127 3.82 -9.96 -2.02
CA ASN A 127 4.73 -9.74 -0.89
C ASN A 127 5.22 -11.06 -0.28
N PHE A 128 4.36 -12.08 -0.30
CA PHE A 128 4.71 -13.44 0.12
C PHE A 128 5.74 -14.06 -0.82
N ASP A 129 5.55 -13.95 -2.13
CA ASP A 129 6.50 -14.43 -3.12
C ASP A 129 7.88 -13.76 -2.90
N ILE A 130 7.91 -12.43 -2.71
CA ILE A 130 9.15 -11.68 -2.39
C ILE A 130 9.79 -12.16 -1.08
N PHE A 131 8.97 -12.40 -0.04
CA PHE A 131 9.46 -12.89 1.25
C PHE A 131 10.17 -14.24 1.11
N PHE A 132 9.59 -15.18 0.36
CA PHE A 132 10.19 -16.49 0.14
C PHE A 132 11.37 -16.46 -0.83
N GLU A 133 11.35 -15.61 -1.86
CA GLU A 133 12.55 -15.33 -2.68
C GLU A 133 13.71 -14.88 -1.78
N THR A 134 13.45 -13.94 -0.86
CA THR A 134 14.45 -13.37 0.06
C THR A 134 15.03 -14.42 1.03
N ILE A 135 14.25 -15.43 1.42
CA ILE A 135 14.72 -16.51 2.32
C ILE A 135 15.41 -17.64 1.55
N ASN A 136 14.95 -17.96 0.34
CA ASN A 136 15.52 -19.06 -0.45
C ASN A 136 16.86 -18.70 -1.10
N VAL A 137 17.02 -17.44 -1.51
CA VAL A 137 18.29 -16.90 -1.96
C VAL A 137 19.09 -16.57 -0.70
N GLN A 138 20.01 -17.44 -0.27
CA GLN A 138 21.02 -17.03 0.72
C GLN A 138 21.75 -15.78 0.17
N VAL A 139 21.38 -14.60 0.68
CA VAL A 139 22.15 -13.36 0.70
C VAL A 139 23.01 -13.14 -0.56
N ASN A 140 22.39 -13.07 -1.75
CA ASN A 140 22.94 -12.27 -2.83
C ASN A 140 22.16 -10.96 -2.83
N SER A 141 22.62 -10.02 -2.01
CA SER A 141 22.12 -8.63 -1.86
C SER A 141 22.18 -7.78 -3.14
N SER A 142 22.39 -8.38 -4.30
CA SER A 142 22.59 -7.70 -5.59
C SER A 142 21.30 -7.49 -6.41
N GLU A 143 20.21 -8.18 -6.06
CA GLU A 143 18.93 -8.08 -6.80
C GLU A 143 17.96 -7.06 -6.19
N TRP A 144 18.03 -6.83 -4.88
CA TRP A 144 17.18 -5.86 -4.19
C TRP A 144 18.05 -4.76 -3.59
N VAL A 145 17.90 -3.53 -4.08
CA VAL A 145 18.66 -2.39 -3.58
C VAL A 145 17.93 -1.82 -2.35
N PHE A 146 17.96 -2.57 -1.25
CA PHE A 146 17.63 -2.00 0.05
C PHE A 146 18.88 -1.28 0.53
N ARG A 147 18.92 0.06 0.43
CA ARG A 147 20.01 0.87 0.98
C ARG A 147 20.23 0.51 2.46
N ASN A 148 21.30 -0.22 2.73
CA ASN A 148 21.93 -0.45 4.04
C ASN A 148 21.14 -1.20 5.14
N ALA A 149 20.09 -1.98 4.84
CA ALA A 149 19.43 -2.77 5.89
C ALA A 149 19.73 -4.27 5.76
N GLU A 150 19.94 -4.89 6.91
CA GLU A 150 20.13 -6.32 7.05
C GLU A 150 18.92 -7.06 6.48
N SER A 151 19.12 -8.27 5.92
CA SER A 151 18.04 -9.05 5.31
C SER A 151 16.84 -9.30 6.25
N GLU A 152 17.06 -9.24 7.57
CA GLU A 152 16.00 -9.34 8.57
C GLU A 152 15.04 -8.15 8.56
N ASP A 153 15.51 -6.93 8.34
CA ASP A 153 14.66 -5.72 8.35
C ASP A 153 13.71 -5.71 7.15
N LEU A 154 14.18 -6.20 5.99
CA LEU A 154 13.33 -6.38 4.82
C LEU A 154 12.25 -7.44 5.07
N LEU A 155 12.62 -8.59 5.66
CA LEU A 155 11.66 -9.63 6.02
C LEU A 155 10.61 -9.12 7.02
N GLU A 156 11.05 -8.36 8.01
CA GLU A 156 10.16 -7.71 8.98
C GLU A 156 9.22 -6.72 8.29
N ALA A 157 9.72 -5.88 7.39
CA ALA A 157 8.91 -4.91 6.65
C ALA A 157 7.88 -5.57 5.69
N LEU A 158 8.23 -6.72 5.09
CA LEU A 158 7.30 -7.50 4.27
C LEU A 158 6.16 -8.09 5.12
N LEU A 159 6.49 -8.60 6.31
CA LEU A 159 5.49 -9.11 7.26
C LEU A 159 4.62 -7.99 7.85
N ASP A 160 5.20 -6.82 8.16
CA ASP A 160 4.46 -5.61 8.52
C ASP A 160 3.45 -5.26 7.41
N THR A 161 3.90 -5.32 6.15
CA THR A 161 3.06 -5.01 4.99
C THR A 161 1.88 -5.98 4.87
N ILE A 162 2.13 -7.28 4.92
CA ILE A 162 1.09 -8.32 4.85
C ILE A 162 0.09 -8.14 6.00
N THR A 163 0.58 -7.89 7.22
CA THR A 163 -0.25 -7.67 8.41
C THR A 163 -1.18 -6.48 8.21
N ILE A 164 -0.65 -5.32 7.82
CA ILE A 164 -1.44 -4.10 7.62
C ILE A 164 -2.47 -4.32 6.52
N ARG A 165 -2.09 -4.94 5.40
CA ARG A 165 -3.00 -5.17 4.27
C ARG A 165 -4.15 -6.09 4.63
N ILE A 166 -3.88 -7.18 5.34
CA ILE A 166 -4.91 -8.12 5.80
C ILE A 166 -5.83 -7.42 6.80
N SER A 167 -5.28 -6.73 7.80
CA SER A 167 -6.10 -5.97 8.76
C SER A 167 -6.95 -4.91 8.06
N ASN A 168 -6.40 -4.23 7.05
CA ASN A 168 -7.13 -3.25 6.24
C ASN A 168 -8.28 -3.87 5.45
N CYS A 169 -8.07 -5.06 4.88
CA CYS A 169 -9.09 -5.82 4.18
C CYS A 169 -10.21 -6.29 5.12
N VAL A 170 -9.85 -6.83 6.28
CA VAL A 170 -10.81 -7.22 7.32
C VAL A 170 -11.60 -6.00 7.78
N GLY A 171 -10.92 -4.88 8.04
CA GLY A 171 -11.56 -3.61 8.37
C GLY A 171 -12.54 -3.13 7.29
N TYR A 172 -12.19 -3.30 6.01
CA TYR A 172 -13.09 -2.96 4.90
C TYR A 172 -14.36 -3.81 4.88
N ILE A 173 -14.22 -5.12 5.08
CA ILE A 173 -15.36 -6.06 5.15
C ILE A 173 -16.26 -5.69 6.33
N LEU A 174 -15.66 -5.45 7.48
CA LEU A 174 -16.34 -5.04 8.70
C LEU A 174 -17.15 -3.75 8.54
N LEU A 175 -16.66 -2.78 7.75
CA LEU A 175 -17.40 -1.55 7.43
C LEU A 175 -18.59 -1.78 6.50
N ASP A 176 -18.58 -2.85 5.73
CA ASP A 176 -19.66 -3.19 4.80
C ASP A 176 -20.82 -3.92 5.50
N MET A 177 -20.53 -4.62 6.60
CA MET A 177 -21.46 -5.51 7.29
C MET A 177 -22.52 -4.78 8.11
N GLU A 178 -22.19 -3.64 8.74
CA GLU A 178 -23.08 -2.67 9.41
C GLU A 178 -22.21 -1.68 10.22
N PRO A 179 -22.74 -0.55 10.74
CA PRO A 179 -21.93 0.36 11.54
C PRO A 179 -21.53 -0.34 12.85
N ILE A 180 -20.34 -0.92 12.87
CA ILE A 180 -19.71 -1.35 14.11
C ILE A 180 -19.74 -0.15 15.04
N THR A 181 -20.40 -0.32 16.18
CA THR A 181 -20.39 0.65 17.27
C THR A 181 -18.96 0.82 17.70
N THR A 182 -18.29 1.78 17.08
CA THR A 182 -16.96 2.22 17.46
C THR A 182 -17.14 2.92 18.79
N ASN A 183 -16.95 2.15 19.86
CA ASN A 183 -17.08 2.63 21.23
C ASN A 183 -16.37 3.99 21.35
N ASN A 184 -17.18 4.99 21.73
CA ASN A 184 -16.87 6.39 22.04
C ASN A 184 -16.95 7.43 20.91
N LYS A 185 -17.19 7.07 19.64
CA LYS A 185 -17.58 8.04 18.59
C LYS A 185 -18.74 7.51 17.77
N MET A 186 -19.92 8.10 17.96
CA MET A 186 -21.06 7.84 17.09
C MET A 186 -20.82 8.54 15.74
N TYR A 187 -20.31 7.80 14.76
CA TYR A 187 -20.33 8.27 13.38
C TYR A 187 -21.75 8.22 12.85
N SER A 188 -22.20 9.32 12.25
CA SER A 188 -23.45 9.30 11.50
C SER A 188 -23.35 8.35 10.31
N THR A 189 -24.46 7.75 9.89
CA THR A 189 -24.54 6.94 8.67
C THR A 189 -23.96 7.67 7.44
N ARG A 190 -24.14 8.99 7.38
CA ARG A 190 -23.57 9.86 6.35
C ARG A 190 -22.04 9.93 6.39
N GLU A 191 -21.43 10.01 7.58
CA GLU A 191 -19.97 10.05 7.73
C GLU A 191 -19.33 8.72 7.34
N ILE A 192 -19.95 7.60 7.73
CA ILE A 192 -19.51 6.26 7.33
C ILE A 192 -19.56 6.12 5.80
N ASN A 193 -20.65 6.55 5.16
CA ASN A 193 -20.76 6.52 3.70
C ASN A 193 -19.74 7.43 3.00
N LYS A 194 -19.48 8.63 3.54
CA LYS A 194 -18.39 9.49 3.03
C LYS A 194 -17.04 8.80 3.18
N TYR A 195 -16.79 8.12 4.29
CA TYR A 195 -15.55 7.38 4.51
C TYR A 195 -15.38 6.24 3.50
N ARG A 196 -16.45 5.45 3.27
CA ARG A 196 -16.48 4.40 2.24
C ARG A 196 -16.15 4.95 0.86
N ASN A 197 -16.71 6.09 0.47
CA ASN A 197 -16.40 6.71 -0.81
C ASN A 197 -14.93 7.12 -0.93
N ILE A 198 -14.33 7.60 0.16
CA ILE A 198 -12.90 7.91 0.19
C ILE A 198 -12.09 6.64 0.03
N LEU A 199 -12.39 5.56 0.77
CA LEU A 199 -11.71 4.28 0.65
C LEU A 199 -11.81 3.69 -0.77
N SER A 200 -12.99 3.73 -1.39
CA SER A 200 -13.19 3.26 -2.76
C SER A 200 -12.34 4.07 -3.75
N LYS A 201 -12.25 5.39 -3.57
CA LYS A 201 -11.39 6.24 -4.40
C LYS A 201 -9.93 5.87 -4.23
N GLU A 202 -9.43 5.76 -2.99
CA GLU A 202 -8.04 5.36 -2.71
C GLU A 202 -7.72 4.00 -3.34
N PHE A 203 -8.64 3.04 -3.23
CA PHE A 203 -8.51 1.73 -3.86
C PHE A 203 -8.36 1.81 -5.38
N TYR A 204 -9.20 2.59 -6.06
CA TYR A 204 -9.12 2.74 -7.51
C TYR A 204 -7.83 3.46 -7.95
N LEU A 205 -7.40 4.48 -7.22
CA LEU A 205 -6.13 5.17 -7.47
C LEU A 205 -4.95 4.21 -7.29
N GLU A 206 -4.96 3.41 -6.23
CA GLU A 206 -3.93 2.42 -5.98
C GLU A 206 -3.87 1.37 -7.09
N LYS A 207 -5.01 0.79 -7.45
CA LYS A 207 -5.09 -0.28 -8.45
C LYS A 207 -4.71 0.16 -9.86
N TYR A 208 -5.17 1.33 -10.30
CA TYR A 208 -5.06 1.75 -11.71
C TYR A 208 -3.97 2.79 -11.97
N ILE A 209 -3.49 3.51 -10.96
CA ILE A 209 -2.50 4.56 -11.14
C ILE A 209 -1.21 4.24 -10.39
N TYR A 210 -1.27 4.06 -9.07
CA TYR A 210 -0.06 3.94 -8.27
C TYR A 210 0.65 2.60 -8.47
N LYS A 211 -0.09 1.49 -8.52
CA LYS A 211 0.51 0.16 -8.71
C LYS A 211 1.16 0.00 -10.09
N PRO A 212 0.50 0.32 -11.22
CA PRO A 212 1.16 0.19 -12.51
C PRO A 212 2.38 1.11 -12.65
N LYS A 213 2.31 2.34 -12.13
CA LYS A 213 3.46 3.24 -12.06
C LYS A 213 4.60 2.64 -11.23
N ALA A 214 4.30 2.07 -10.08
CA ALA A 214 5.32 1.45 -9.22
C ALA A 214 5.98 0.26 -9.93
N LEU A 215 5.20 -0.59 -10.61
CA LEU A 215 5.72 -1.71 -11.40
C LEU A 215 6.66 -1.22 -12.52
N TYR A 216 6.25 -0.20 -13.26
CA TYR A 216 7.09 0.43 -14.30
C TYR A 216 8.41 0.95 -13.73
N GLU A 217 8.36 1.65 -12.59
CA GLU A 217 9.55 2.19 -11.92
C GLU A 217 10.35 1.13 -11.14
N SER A 218 9.98 -0.16 -11.24
CA SER A 218 10.56 -1.28 -10.46
C SER A 218 10.56 -1.03 -8.94
N LYS A 219 9.54 -0.30 -8.48
CA LYS A 219 9.30 0.04 -7.08
C LYS A 219 8.24 -0.86 -6.48
N HIS A 220 8.47 -1.30 -5.26
CA HIS A 220 7.47 -1.96 -4.44
C HIS A 220 7.20 -1.13 -3.18
N LEU A 221 5.92 -0.86 -2.91
CA LEU A 221 5.49 -0.11 -1.73
C LEU A 221 5.40 -1.06 -0.53
N LEU A 222 6.16 -0.75 0.53
CA LEU A 222 6.06 -1.43 1.82
C LEU A 222 5.35 -0.54 2.83
N TRP A 223 4.45 -1.15 3.59
CA TRP A 223 3.81 -0.56 4.76
C TRP A 223 4.53 -1.05 6.01
N ILE A 224 5.05 -0.14 6.81
CA ILE A 224 5.94 -0.46 7.91
C ILE A 224 5.34 0.01 9.23
N LEU A 225 5.41 -0.85 10.25
CA LEU A 225 5.04 -0.52 11.62
C LEU A 225 6.28 0.02 12.34
N SER A 226 6.14 1.14 13.03
CA SER A 226 7.19 1.77 13.84
C SER A 226 6.62 2.25 15.17
N SER A 227 7.51 2.54 16.12
CA SER A 227 7.17 3.27 17.34
C SER A 227 6.45 4.59 17.10
N ARG A 228 6.60 5.19 15.91
CA ARG A 228 5.92 6.43 15.51
C ARG A 228 4.54 6.22 14.87
N GLY A 229 4.17 4.99 14.54
CA GLY A 229 2.95 4.66 13.80
C GLY A 229 3.23 3.92 12.48
N ILE A 230 2.24 3.92 11.59
CA ILE A 230 2.29 3.32 10.26
C ILE A 230 2.86 4.32 9.26
N PHE A 231 3.82 3.89 8.45
CA PHE A 231 4.41 4.68 7.38
C PHE A 231 4.67 3.83 6.13
N CYS A 232 4.89 4.49 5.00
CA CYS A 232 5.18 3.84 3.73
C CYS A 232 6.63 4.08 3.30
N ARG A 233 7.24 3.07 2.67
CA ARG A 233 8.56 3.20 2.03
C ARG A 233 8.59 2.39 0.74
N TYR A 234 9.23 2.93 -0.29
CA TYR A 234 9.49 2.18 -1.51
C TYR A 234 10.80 1.39 -1.40
N ILE A 235 10.77 0.15 -1.86
CA ILE A 235 11.96 -0.65 -2.17
C ILE A 235 12.10 -0.81 -3.68
N TYR A 236 13.31 -1.03 -4.15
CA TYR A 236 13.61 -1.18 -5.57
C TYR A 236 14.07 -2.59 -5.84
N LYS A 237 13.40 -3.27 -6.78
CA LYS A 237 13.93 -4.48 -7.41
C LYS A 237 14.82 -4.03 -8.55
N ARG A 238 15.99 -4.66 -8.69
CA ARG A 238 16.78 -4.48 -9.91
C ARG A 238 15.96 -5.03 -11.08
N PRO A 239 15.80 -4.28 -12.17
CA PRO A 239 15.09 -4.78 -13.33
C PRO A 239 15.76 -6.05 -13.86
N ASP A 240 14.98 -7.11 -14.02
CA ASP A 240 15.45 -8.31 -14.70
C ASP A 240 15.59 -7.97 -16.18
N ASN A 241 16.76 -8.24 -16.78
CA ASN A 241 16.99 -8.04 -18.22
C ASN A 241 16.05 -8.87 -19.13
N LYS A 242 15.17 -9.69 -18.55
CA LYS A 242 14.25 -10.61 -19.23
C LYS A 242 12.80 -10.10 -19.29
N THR A 243 12.41 -9.10 -18.51
CA THR A 243 11.08 -8.49 -18.65
C THR A 243 11.11 -7.57 -19.86
N LYS A 244 10.55 -8.03 -20.98
CA LYS A 244 10.38 -7.20 -22.18
C LYS A 244 9.38 -6.09 -21.85
N TYR A 245 9.91 -4.90 -21.61
CA TYR A 245 9.16 -3.67 -21.29
C TYR A 245 8.01 -3.35 -22.26
N TRP A 246 8.07 -3.89 -23.48
CA TRP A 246 7.17 -3.65 -24.60
C TRP A 246 5.89 -4.50 -24.63
N GLU A 247 5.73 -5.48 -23.73
CA GLU A 247 4.61 -6.45 -23.84
C GLU A 247 3.32 -6.01 -23.12
N GLU A 248 3.32 -4.90 -22.37
CA GLU A 248 2.13 -4.39 -21.68
C GLU A 248 1.73 -2.98 -22.15
N PRO A 249 0.46 -2.75 -22.56
CA PRO A 249 -0.01 -1.45 -23.06
C PRO A 249 0.07 -0.34 -22.00
N ILE A 250 0.08 -0.71 -20.72
CA ILE A 250 0.20 0.24 -19.62
C ILE A 250 1.61 0.86 -19.56
N ASN A 251 2.65 0.10 -19.87
CA ASN A 251 4.03 0.60 -19.90
C ASN A 251 4.21 1.62 -21.03
N LEU A 252 3.63 1.34 -22.22
CA LEU A 252 3.60 2.28 -23.33
C LEU A 252 2.88 3.58 -22.98
N THR A 253 1.74 3.51 -22.26
CA THR A 253 1.05 4.73 -21.81
C THR A 253 1.86 5.53 -20.80
N LEU A 254 2.58 4.88 -19.89
CA LEU A 254 3.43 5.56 -18.90
C LEU A 254 4.64 6.21 -19.59
N GLU A 255 5.28 5.52 -20.53
CA GLU A 255 6.35 6.09 -21.35
C GLU A 255 5.87 7.28 -22.19
N PHE A 256 4.68 7.18 -22.77
CA PHE A 256 4.09 8.27 -23.53
C PHE A 256 3.76 9.48 -22.64
N VAL A 257 3.26 9.24 -21.42
CA VAL A 257 3.05 10.32 -20.44
C VAL A 257 4.38 10.94 -20.02
N ASP A 258 5.42 10.15 -19.76
CA ASP A 258 6.74 10.66 -19.40
C ASP A 258 7.41 11.42 -20.56
N PHE A 259 7.10 11.05 -21.80
CA PHE A 259 7.51 11.79 -23.00
C PHE A 259 6.74 13.11 -23.18
N ILE A 260 5.42 13.12 -22.92
CA ILE A 260 4.57 14.31 -23.10
C ILE A 260 4.69 15.31 -21.95
N SER A 261 4.84 14.83 -20.72
CA SER A 261 4.91 15.64 -19.51
C SER A 261 5.88 16.82 -19.63
N PRO A 262 7.16 16.65 -20.05
CA PRO A 262 8.07 17.78 -20.22
C PRO A 262 7.58 18.77 -21.28
N LEU A 263 7.05 18.29 -22.41
CA LEU A 263 6.50 19.16 -23.47
C LEU A 263 5.36 20.03 -22.96
N PHE A 264 4.49 19.46 -22.12
CA PHE A 264 3.37 20.18 -21.51
C PHE A 264 3.83 21.22 -20.48
N PHE A 265 4.79 20.86 -19.62
CA PHE A 265 5.37 21.81 -18.65
C PHE A 265 6.10 22.96 -19.35
N ASP A 266 6.81 22.69 -20.43
CA ASP A 266 7.48 23.72 -21.24
C ASP A 266 6.46 24.65 -21.90
N ALA A 267 5.35 24.12 -22.42
CA ALA A 267 4.25 24.93 -22.95
C ALA A 267 3.63 25.85 -21.88
N ILE A 268 3.38 25.33 -20.67
CA ILE A 268 2.89 26.14 -19.54
C ILE A 268 3.91 27.22 -19.16
N ASN A 269 5.21 26.90 -19.13
CA ASN A 269 6.25 27.85 -18.80
C ASN A 269 6.38 28.96 -19.85
N LEU A 270 6.23 28.62 -21.14
CA LEU A 270 6.13 29.61 -22.22
C LEU A 270 4.93 30.53 -22.04
N LEU A 271 3.75 29.97 -21.74
CA LEU A 271 2.53 30.74 -21.49
C LEU A 271 2.70 31.69 -20.29
N LYS A 272 3.31 31.21 -19.20
CA LYS A 272 3.65 32.06 -18.03
C LYS A 272 4.56 33.22 -18.43
N ARG A 273 5.63 32.96 -19.19
CA ARG A 273 6.55 34.00 -19.67
C ARG A 273 5.82 35.03 -20.53
N PHE A 274 4.91 34.57 -21.40
CA PHE A 274 4.12 35.44 -22.24
C PHE A 274 3.15 36.33 -21.43
N ILE A 275 2.49 35.76 -20.42
CA ILE A 275 1.64 36.53 -19.50
C ILE A 275 2.46 37.58 -18.75
N PHE A 276 3.60 37.20 -18.17
CA PHE A 276 4.49 38.14 -17.47
C PHE A 276 4.96 39.27 -18.38
N PHE A 277 5.33 38.96 -19.63
CA PHE A 277 5.74 39.96 -20.62
C PHE A 277 4.63 40.98 -20.92
N ILE A 278 3.39 40.52 -21.11
CA ILE A 278 2.25 41.42 -21.32
C ILE A 278 2.03 42.29 -20.09
N LEU A 279 2.09 41.70 -18.89
CA LEU A 279 1.86 42.40 -17.63
C LEU A 279 2.92 43.48 -17.39
N GLU A 280 4.19 43.18 -17.67
CA GLU A 280 5.31 44.12 -17.60
C GLU A 280 5.11 45.29 -18.58
N LYS A 281 4.69 45.01 -19.82
CA LYS A 281 4.38 46.06 -20.80
C LYS A 281 3.23 46.97 -20.36
N ILE A 282 2.14 46.40 -19.84
CA ILE A 282 0.99 47.18 -19.37
C ILE A 282 1.40 48.07 -18.19
N LEU A 283 2.16 47.55 -17.23
CA LEU A 283 2.66 48.32 -16.10
C LEU A 283 3.58 49.46 -16.54
N LEU A 284 4.45 49.21 -17.53
CA LEU A 284 5.32 50.23 -18.09
C LEU A 284 4.53 51.36 -18.74
N GLU A 285 3.53 51.02 -19.56
CA GLU A 285 2.64 52.02 -20.20
C GLU A 285 1.86 52.83 -19.16
N ILE A 286 1.33 52.18 -18.12
CA ILE A 286 0.65 52.87 -17.00
C ILE A 286 1.63 53.81 -16.28
N ALA A 287 2.86 53.38 -16.00
CA ALA A 287 3.85 54.21 -15.33
C ALA A 287 4.25 55.44 -16.17
N ILE A 288 4.41 55.26 -17.48
CA ILE A 288 4.67 56.36 -18.43
C ILE A 288 3.49 57.32 -18.45
N PHE A 289 2.25 56.82 -18.47
CA PHE A 289 1.05 57.63 -18.44
C PHE A 289 0.93 58.47 -17.15
N ILE A 290 1.15 57.85 -15.98
CA ILE A 290 1.16 58.54 -14.68
C ILE A 290 2.24 59.63 -14.66
N LYS A 291 3.45 59.31 -15.14
CA LYS A 291 4.54 60.29 -15.21
C LYS A 291 4.17 61.49 -16.08
N ARG A 292 3.52 61.28 -17.23
CA ARG A 292 3.03 62.36 -18.10
C ARG A 292 1.97 63.22 -17.42
N LEU A 293 1.04 62.61 -16.69
CA LEU A 293 0.02 63.33 -15.92
C LEU A 293 0.65 64.25 -14.86
N ILE A 294 1.61 63.74 -14.10
CA ILE A 294 2.30 64.52 -13.05
C ILE A 294 3.04 65.73 -13.66
N VAL A 295 3.73 65.53 -14.79
CA VAL A 295 4.45 66.62 -15.49
C VAL A 295 3.48 67.69 -16.02
N ASN A 296 2.32 67.29 -16.55
CA ASN A 296 1.33 68.25 -17.03
C ASN A 296 0.69 69.06 -15.88
N ILE A 297 0.48 68.46 -14.71
CA ILE A 297 -0.08 69.17 -13.54
C ILE A 297 0.93 70.13 -12.93
N THR A 298 2.23 69.83 -13.00
CA THR A 298 3.29 70.67 -12.43
C THR A 298 3.72 71.83 -13.34
N ASN A 299 3.33 71.81 -14.61
CA ASN A 299 3.57 72.88 -15.58
C ASN A 299 2.37 73.86 -15.74
N ILE A 300 1.35 73.75 -14.88
CA ILE A 300 0.22 74.68 -14.75
C ILE A 300 0.43 75.50 -13.47
#